data_AF-A0A2D6BUW0-F1
#
_entry.id   AF-A0A2D6BUW0-F1
#
_cell.length_a   1.000
_cell.length_b   1.000
_cell.length_c   1.000
_cell.angle_alpha   90.00
_cell.angle_beta   90.00
_cell.angle_gamma   90.00
#
_symmetry.space_group_name_H-M   'P 1'
#
loop_
_entity.id
_entity.type
_entity.pdbx_description
1 polymer ?
#
loop_
_entity_poly.entity_id
_entity_poly.type
_entity_poly.pdbx_seq_one_letter_code
_entity_poly.pdbx_strand_id
1 'polypeptide(L)'
;MMAINFRGPLLLSQAVIPHQRRHGSGVIINNASTLGLRPIAASAAYSVSKAGVIMATKVMAVELAPLDIRVNAICPGLIETDLQKGNVALRAHLWKTSLDEARERLLAEVPMARMGSVDEVAELGAFLASEASSYITGQALNIGGGILIEL
;
A
#
# COMPACT_ATOMS: atom_id res chain seq x y z
N MET A 1 -13.55 8.28 4.00
CA MET A 1 -12.44 7.59 3.29
C MET A 1 -11.47 8.56 2.63
N MET A 2 -11.88 9.39 1.67
CA MET A 2 -10.97 10.31 0.93
C MET A 2 -10.16 11.27 1.81
N ALA A 3 -10.80 11.90 2.80
CA ALA A 3 -10.12 12.83 3.70
C ALA A 3 -8.98 12.18 4.51
N ILE A 4 -9.11 10.89 4.81
CA ILE A 4 -8.15 10.15 5.63
C ILE A 4 -7.11 9.47 4.72
N ASN A 5 -7.56 8.56 3.86
CA ASN A 5 -6.66 7.71 3.07
C ASN A 5 -5.89 8.45 2.00
N PHE A 6 -6.48 9.49 1.40
CA PHE A 6 -5.87 10.23 0.30
C PHE A 6 -5.34 11.59 0.76
N ARG A 7 -6.23 12.44 1.29
CA ARG A 7 -5.85 13.81 1.65
C ARG A 7 -4.82 13.86 2.79
N GLY A 8 -4.93 12.96 3.77
CA GLY A 8 -3.97 12.86 4.88
C GLY A 8 -2.52 12.68 4.41
N PRO A 9 -2.19 11.58 3.71
CA PRO A 9 -0.84 11.34 3.18
C PRO A 9 -0.35 12.43 2.24
N LEU A 10 -1.24 13.01 1.40
CA LEU A 10 -0.86 14.10 0.50
C LEU A 10 -0.43 15.35 1.28
N LEU A 11 -1.21 15.76 2.29
CA LEU A 11 -0.87 16.91 3.14
C LEU A 11 0.40 16.67 3.97
N LEU A 12 0.59 15.45 4.48
CA LEU A 12 1.82 15.09 5.18
C LEU A 12 3.03 15.17 4.25
N SER A 13 2.92 14.63 3.03
CA SER A 13 3.96 14.72 2.00
C SER A 13 4.31 16.18 1.71
N GLN A 14 3.30 17.03 1.49
CA GLN A 14 3.48 18.47 1.29
C GLN A 14 4.21 19.16 2.45
N ALA A 15 3.86 18.80 3.69
CA ALA A 15 4.47 19.39 4.88
C ALA A 15 5.95 19.02 5.05
N VAL A 16 6.38 17.82 4.63
CA VAL A 16 7.77 17.37 4.80
C VAL A 16 8.71 17.83 3.67
N ILE A 17 8.20 18.13 2.48
CA ILE A 17 9.01 18.53 1.31
C ILE A 17 9.97 19.70 1.61
N PRO A 18 9.56 20.81 2.29
CA PRO A 18 10.47 21.90 2.62
C PRO A 18 11.66 21.46 3.50
N HIS A 19 11.45 20.45 4.36
CA HIS A 19 12.50 19.91 5.21
C HIS A 19 13.48 19.05 4.41
N GLN A 20 12.96 18.15 3.57
CA GLN A 20 13.79 17.31 2.70
C GLN A 20 14.61 18.14 1.71
N ARG A 21 14.00 19.18 1.12
CA ARG A 21 14.72 20.13 0.25
C ARG A 21 15.87 20.84 0.97
N ARG A 22 15.70 21.22 2.24
CA ARG A 22 16.79 21.81 3.03
C ARG A 22 17.89 20.81 3.39
N HIS A 23 17.51 19.54 3.60
CA HIS A 23 18.46 18.45 3.84
C HIS A 23 19.26 18.10 2.57
N GLY A 24 18.69 18.34 1.39
CA GLY A 24 19.32 18.07 0.10
C GLY A 24 18.96 16.72 -0.51
N SER A 25 18.16 15.91 0.19
CA SER A 25 17.61 14.64 -0.30
C SER A 25 16.42 14.20 0.55
N GLY A 26 15.66 13.21 0.08
CA GLY A 26 14.58 12.63 0.88
C GLY A 26 13.94 11.39 0.28
N VAL A 27 13.15 10.71 1.11
CA VAL A 27 12.33 9.57 0.69
C VAL A 27 10.93 9.72 1.26
N ILE A 28 9.92 9.55 0.42
CA ILE A 28 8.51 9.49 0.81
C ILE A 28 7.97 8.12 0.38
N ILE A 29 7.42 7.37 1.34
CA ILE A 29 6.82 6.05 1.10
C ILE A 29 5.35 6.12 1.49
N ASN A 30 4.48 6.02 0.50
CA ASN A 30 3.04 6.04 0.70
C ASN A 30 2.50 4.63 0.91
N ASN A 31 1.67 4.43 1.94
CA ASN A 31 0.95 3.18 2.14
C ASN A 31 -0.34 3.16 1.30
N ALA A 32 -0.29 2.52 0.14
CA ALA A 32 -1.41 2.34 -0.79
C ALA A 32 -2.14 1.00 -0.53
N SER A 33 -2.47 0.25 -1.58
CA SER A 33 -3.12 -1.08 -1.53
C SER A 33 -3.18 -1.68 -2.93
N THR A 34 -3.14 -3.02 -3.04
CA THR A 34 -3.46 -3.71 -4.29
C THR A 34 -4.86 -3.37 -4.81
N LEU A 35 -5.82 -3.06 -3.91
CA LEU A 35 -7.17 -2.62 -4.31
C LEU A 35 -7.20 -1.22 -4.95
N GLY A 36 -6.11 -0.44 -4.83
CA GLY A 36 -5.94 0.80 -5.60
C GLY A 36 -5.58 0.56 -7.06
N LEU A 37 -5.12 -0.65 -7.40
CA LEU A 37 -4.78 -1.07 -8.77
C LEU A 37 -5.93 -1.89 -9.37
N ARG A 38 -6.36 -2.94 -8.66
CA ARG A 38 -7.44 -3.83 -9.08
C ARG A 38 -8.55 -3.88 -8.03
N PRO A 39 -9.72 -3.25 -8.28
CA PRO A 39 -10.79 -3.19 -7.30
C PRO A 39 -11.56 -4.51 -7.21
N ILE A 40 -12.26 -4.68 -6.09
CA ILE A 40 -13.27 -5.74 -5.88
C ILE A 40 -14.65 -5.11 -5.61
N ALA A 41 -15.72 -5.90 -5.73
CA ALA A 41 -17.06 -5.43 -5.39
C ALA A 41 -17.13 -4.89 -3.95
N ALA A 42 -18.00 -3.89 -3.72
CA ALA A 42 -18.19 -3.21 -2.44
C ALA A 42 -16.96 -2.47 -1.86
N SER A 43 -15.90 -2.25 -2.64
CA SER A 43 -14.68 -1.54 -2.20
C SER A 43 -14.54 -0.10 -2.71
N ALA A 44 -15.55 0.44 -3.42
CA ALA A 44 -15.43 1.67 -4.23
C ALA A 44 -14.72 2.84 -3.53
N ALA A 45 -15.18 3.27 -2.35
CA ALA A 45 -14.59 4.40 -1.65
C ALA A 45 -13.14 4.15 -1.20
N TYR A 46 -12.82 2.91 -0.82
CA TYR A 46 -11.47 2.51 -0.42
C TYR A 46 -10.54 2.45 -1.64
N SER A 47 -10.94 1.70 -2.66
CA SER A 47 -10.17 1.48 -3.90
C SER A 47 -9.88 2.79 -4.62
N VAL A 48 -10.89 3.67 -4.79
CA VAL A 48 -10.68 5.01 -5.37
C VAL A 48 -9.72 5.85 -4.52
N SER A 49 -9.83 5.80 -3.19
CA SER A 49 -8.91 6.54 -2.33
C SER A 49 -7.46 6.07 -2.45
N LYS A 50 -7.24 4.75 -2.58
CA LYS A 50 -5.91 4.16 -2.72
C LYS A 50 -5.35 4.33 -4.14
N ALA A 51 -6.19 4.30 -5.17
CA ALA A 51 -5.82 4.68 -6.53
C ALA A 51 -5.35 6.15 -6.58
N GLY A 52 -6.03 7.05 -5.87
CA GLY A 52 -5.60 8.44 -5.71
C GLY A 52 -4.21 8.56 -5.10
N VAL A 53 -3.91 7.78 -4.05
CA VAL A 53 -2.56 7.75 -3.44
C VAL A 53 -1.50 7.27 -4.43
N ILE A 54 -1.81 6.24 -5.23
CA ILE A 54 -0.90 5.73 -6.27
C ILE A 54 -0.62 6.82 -7.31
N MET A 55 -1.64 7.50 -7.81
CA MET A 55 -1.45 8.56 -8.79
C MET A 55 -0.69 9.76 -8.20
N ALA A 56 -1.01 10.16 -6.97
CA ALA A 56 -0.27 11.22 -6.28
C ALA A 56 1.21 10.86 -6.07
N THR A 57 1.52 9.60 -5.78
CA THR A 57 2.89 9.09 -5.70
C THR A 57 3.64 9.30 -7.02
N LYS A 58 3.01 8.95 -8.15
CA LYS A 58 3.60 9.13 -9.49
C LYS A 58 3.84 10.61 -9.81
N VAL A 59 2.86 11.47 -9.54
CA VAL A 59 3.00 12.92 -9.76
C VAL A 59 4.12 13.50 -8.90
N MET A 60 4.12 13.23 -7.59
CA MET A 60 5.17 13.72 -6.68
C MET A 60 6.55 13.18 -7.05
N ALA A 61 6.68 11.94 -7.51
CA ALA A 61 7.95 11.40 -7.97
C ALA A 61 8.54 12.19 -9.13
N VAL A 62 7.72 12.57 -10.11
CA VAL A 62 8.14 13.39 -11.25
C VAL A 62 8.53 14.80 -10.80
N GLU A 63 7.72 15.41 -9.93
CA GLU A 63 7.95 16.79 -9.46
C GLU A 63 9.16 16.93 -8.54
N LEU A 64 9.45 15.91 -7.74
CA LEU A 64 10.43 15.98 -6.65
C LEU A 64 11.77 15.30 -6.98
N ALA A 65 11.86 14.50 -8.05
CA ALA A 65 13.11 13.89 -8.48
C ALA A 65 14.26 14.90 -8.72
N PRO A 66 14.04 16.10 -9.32
CA PRO A 66 15.10 17.11 -9.45
C PRO A 66 15.64 17.66 -8.12
N LEU A 67 14.94 17.40 -7.01
CA LEU A 67 15.34 17.80 -5.65
C LEU A 67 15.99 16.66 -4.87
N ASP A 68 16.34 15.55 -5.53
CA ASP A 68 16.87 14.32 -4.92
C ASP A 68 15.92 13.70 -3.87
N ILE A 69 14.61 13.83 -4.14
CA ILE A 69 13.55 13.24 -3.30
C ILE A 69 12.87 12.12 -4.08
N ARG A 70 12.95 10.89 -3.56
CA ARG A 70 12.31 9.71 -4.14
C ARG A 70 10.95 9.49 -3.50
N VAL A 71 9.96 9.13 -4.32
CA VAL A 71 8.58 8.91 -3.86
C VAL A 71 8.07 7.60 -4.42
N ASN A 72 7.73 6.64 -3.55
CA ASN A 72 7.18 5.35 -3.94
C ASN A 72 5.96 5.00 -3.09
N ALA A 73 5.16 4.05 -3.57
CA ALA A 73 4.04 3.49 -2.84
C ALA A 73 4.26 1.99 -2.62
N ILE A 74 3.87 1.52 -1.44
CA ILE A 74 3.71 0.09 -1.16
C ILE A 74 2.23 -0.24 -1.31
N CYS A 75 1.94 -1.32 -2.03
CA CYS A 75 0.60 -1.84 -2.28
C CYS A 75 0.44 -3.22 -1.62
N PRO A 76 0.06 -3.28 -0.32
CA PRO A 76 -0.14 -4.55 0.35
C PRO A 76 -1.38 -5.29 -0.17
N GLY A 77 -1.26 -6.62 -0.26
CA GLY A 77 -2.35 -7.57 -0.40
C GLY A 77 -2.94 -7.97 0.96
N LEU A 78 -3.14 -9.27 1.18
CA LEU A 78 -3.60 -9.79 2.47
C LEU A 78 -2.44 -9.89 3.47
N ILE A 79 -2.43 -9.03 4.49
CA ILE A 79 -1.41 -8.97 5.54
C ILE A 79 -2.03 -9.25 6.91
N GLU A 80 -1.33 -10.03 7.75
CA GLU A 80 -1.74 -10.39 9.10
C GLU A 80 -1.75 -9.18 10.04
N THR A 81 -2.91 -8.53 10.11
CA THR A 81 -3.16 -7.34 10.94
C THR A 81 -4.47 -7.50 11.69
N ASP A 82 -4.70 -6.69 12.72
CA ASP A 82 -5.99 -6.68 13.42
C ASP A 82 -7.14 -6.24 12.51
N LEU A 83 -6.87 -5.36 11.54
CA LEU A 83 -7.83 -5.05 10.47
C LEU A 83 -8.22 -6.31 9.70
N GLN A 84 -7.24 -7.15 9.35
CA GLN A 84 -7.50 -8.38 8.60
C GLN A 84 -8.22 -9.44 9.45
N LYS A 85 -7.94 -9.52 10.76
CA LYS A 85 -8.73 -10.35 11.68
C LYS A 85 -10.20 -9.92 11.70
N GLY A 86 -10.47 -8.61 11.78
CA GLY A 86 -11.83 -8.07 11.69
C GLY A 86 -12.50 -8.38 10.35
N ASN A 87 -11.74 -8.30 9.25
CA ASN A 87 -12.22 -8.64 7.90
C ASN A 87 -12.57 -10.13 7.75
N VAL A 88 -11.81 -11.03 8.38
CA VAL A 88 -12.11 -12.47 8.41
C VAL A 88 -13.41 -12.70 9.20
N ALA A 89 -13.56 -12.07 10.36
CA ALA A 89 -14.77 -12.18 11.18
C ALA A 89 -16.02 -11.67 10.45
N LEU A 90 -15.92 -10.53 9.78
CA LEU A 90 -17.01 -9.98 8.95
C LEU A 90 -17.39 -10.95 7.82
N ARG A 91 -16.40 -11.53 7.15
CA ARG A 91 -16.62 -12.50 6.06
C ARG A 91 -17.26 -13.80 6.56
N ALA A 92 -16.81 -14.32 7.70
CA ALA A 92 -17.41 -15.48 8.33
C ALA A 92 -18.91 -15.28 8.58
N HIS A 93 -19.27 -14.09 9.11
CA HIS A 93 -20.66 -13.70 9.31
C HIS A 93 -21.45 -13.62 7.99
N LEU A 94 -20.93 -12.89 7.00
CA LEU A 94 -21.61 -12.69 5.71
C LEU A 94 -21.77 -13.99 4.91
N TRP A 95 -20.78 -14.88 4.97
CA TRP A 95 -20.81 -16.17 4.27
C TRP A 95 -21.49 -17.28 5.06
N LYS A 96 -21.94 -17.01 6.30
CA LYS A 96 -22.56 -17.98 7.21
C LYS A 96 -21.68 -19.23 7.39
N THR A 97 -20.40 -19.01 7.63
CA THR A 97 -19.34 -20.04 7.67
C THR A 97 -18.49 -19.81 8.94
N SER A 98 -17.64 -20.75 9.31
CA SER A 98 -16.75 -20.58 10.47
C SER A 98 -15.64 -19.56 10.20
N LEU A 99 -14.94 -19.10 11.25
CA LEU A 99 -13.76 -18.23 11.08
C LEU A 99 -12.66 -18.93 10.29
N ASP A 100 -12.46 -20.23 10.53
CA ASP A 100 -11.44 -21.04 9.87
C ASP A 100 -11.77 -21.22 8.39
N GLU A 101 -13.02 -21.55 8.05
CA GLU A 101 -13.47 -21.67 6.66
C GLU A 101 -13.35 -20.33 5.91
N ALA A 102 -13.69 -19.22 6.56
CA ALA A 102 -13.54 -17.89 5.97
C ALA A 102 -12.06 -17.54 5.74
N ARG A 103 -11.18 -17.93 6.66
CA ARG A 103 -9.73 -17.74 6.53
C ARG A 103 -9.18 -18.59 5.39
N GLU A 104 -9.54 -19.87 5.31
CA GLU A 104 -9.11 -20.78 4.24
C GLU A 104 -9.52 -20.27 2.87
N ARG A 105 -10.76 -19.79 2.72
CA ARG A 105 -11.23 -19.18 1.46
C ARG A 105 -10.38 -17.99 1.03
N LEU A 106 -9.97 -17.13 1.97
CA LEU A 106 -9.08 -16.01 1.68
C LEU A 106 -7.67 -16.46 1.30
N LEU A 107 -7.14 -17.49 1.97
CA LEU A 107 -5.82 -18.03 1.65
C LEU A 107 -5.80 -18.66 0.26
N ALA A 108 -6.92 -19.25 -0.18
CA ALA A 108 -7.06 -19.80 -1.52
C ALA A 108 -7.01 -18.73 -2.64
N GLU A 109 -7.26 -17.46 -2.32
CA GLU A 109 -7.09 -16.34 -3.28
C GLU A 109 -5.62 -15.93 -3.45
N VAL A 110 -4.74 -16.33 -2.52
CA VAL A 110 -3.31 -15.98 -2.54
C VAL A 110 -2.51 -17.15 -3.09
N PRO A 111 -1.81 -17.01 -4.23
CA PRO A 111 -0.98 -18.09 -4.78
C PRO A 111 0.06 -18.68 -3.82
N MET A 112 0.64 -17.86 -2.93
CA MET A 112 1.55 -18.35 -1.88
C MET A 112 0.85 -19.03 -0.69
N ALA A 113 -0.48 -19.18 -0.72
CA ALA A 113 -1.33 -19.85 0.26
C ALA A 113 -1.16 -19.37 1.71
N ARG A 114 -0.68 -18.13 1.90
CA ARG A 114 -0.51 -17.50 3.22
C ARG A 114 -0.75 -16.00 3.14
N MET A 115 -1.11 -15.40 4.27
CA MET A 115 -1.05 -13.95 4.42
C MET A 115 0.41 -13.53 4.59
N GLY A 116 0.74 -12.32 4.14
CA GLY A 116 2.02 -11.69 4.46
C GLY A 116 2.05 -11.23 5.91
N SER A 117 3.24 -11.15 6.50
CA SER A 117 3.46 -10.55 7.81
C SER A 117 3.64 -9.03 7.70
N VAL A 118 3.46 -8.33 8.83
CA VAL A 118 3.78 -6.89 8.90
C VAL A 118 5.28 -6.63 8.72
N ASP A 119 6.12 -7.56 9.14
CA ASP A 119 7.59 -7.46 9.02
C ASP A 119 8.00 -7.49 7.54
N GLU A 120 7.41 -8.36 6.72
CA GLU A 120 7.67 -8.39 5.27
C GLU A 120 7.33 -7.04 4.59
N VAL A 121 6.27 -6.36 5.03
CA VAL A 121 5.92 -5.02 4.54
C VAL A 121 6.91 -3.97 5.05
N ALA A 122 7.32 -4.08 6.31
CA ALA A 122 8.30 -3.18 6.92
C ALA A 122 9.68 -3.29 6.25
N GLU A 123 10.14 -4.50 5.92
CA GLU A 123 11.38 -4.76 5.19
C GLU A 123 11.36 -4.12 3.80
N LEU A 124 10.24 -4.20 3.07
CA LEU A 124 10.09 -3.47 1.81
C LEU A 124 10.15 -1.96 2.02
N GLY A 125 9.53 -1.45 3.10
CA GLY A 125 9.64 -0.05 3.49
C GLY A 125 11.08 0.39 3.79
N ALA A 126 11.82 -0.43 4.56
CA ALA A 126 13.21 -0.19 4.90
C ALA A 126 14.11 -0.19 3.64
N PHE A 127 13.89 -1.15 2.73
CA PHE A 127 14.58 -1.19 1.44
C PHE A 127 14.34 0.10 0.64
N LEU A 128 13.08 0.54 0.51
CA LEU A 128 12.73 1.76 -0.21
C LEU A 128 13.28 3.03 0.44
N ALA A 129 13.42 3.03 1.77
CA ALA A 129 14.03 4.11 2.52
C ALA A 129 15.56 4.17 2.37
N SER A 130 16.19 3.04 2.02
CA SER A 130 17.64 2.91 1.93
C SER A 130 18.23 3.35 0.58
N GLU A 131 19.55 3.54 0.56
CA GLU A 131 20.36 3.78 -0.65
C GLU A 131 20.33 2.62 -1.66
N ALA A 132 19.97 1.41 -1.23
CA ALA A 132 19.83 0.26 -2.14
C ALA A 132 18.71 0.46 -3.18
N SER A 133 17.82 1.43 -2.93
CA SER A 133 16.75 1.84 -3.84
C SER A 133 16.97 3.24 -4.44
N SER A 134 18.21 3.74 -4.45
CA SER A 134 18.57 5.11 -4.90
C SER A 134 18.12 5.45 -6.33
N TYR A 135 17.84 4.46 -7.18
CA TYR A 135 17.32 4.66 -8.53
C TYR A 135 15.84 4.25 -8.71
N ILE A 136 15.10 4.08 -7.61
CA ILE A 136 13.69 3.70 -7.61
C ILE A 136 12.85 4.89 -7.13
N THR A 137 12.02 5.44 -8.03
CA THR A 137 11.00 6.46 -7.73
C THR A 137 9.79 6.28 -8.65
N GLY A 138 8.62 6.72 -8.21
CA GLY A 138 7.35 6.65 -8.94
C GLY A 138 6.69 5.27 -8.98
N GLN A 139 7.23 4.28 -8.27
CA GLN A 139 6.73 2.91 -8.31
C GLN A 139 5.60 2.68 -7.30
N ALA A 140 4.66 1.81 -7.67
CA ALA A 140 3.64 1.28 -6.78
C ALA A 140 3.87 -0.23 -6.63
N LEU A 141 4.65 -0.61 -5.62
CA LEU A 141 5.17 -1.96 -5.48
C LEU A 141 4.17 -2.86 -4.77
N ASN A 142 3.75 -3.93 -5.45
CA ASN A 142 2.84 -4.93 -4.91
C ASN A 142 3.57 -5.87 -3.94
N ILE A 143 3.01 -6.03 -2.74
CA ILE A 143 3.43 -7.05 -1.76
C ILE A 143 2.21 -7.83 -1.28
N GLY A 144 1.89 -8.92 -1.99
CA GLY A 144 0.62 -9.62 -1.79
C GLY A 144 0.64 -11.11 -2.09
N GLY A 145 1.81 -11.75 -2.11
CA GLY A 145 1.93 -13.20 -2.31
C GLY A 145 1.33 -13.72 -3.62
N GLY A 146 1.29 -12.88 -4.65
CA GLY A 146 0.72 -13.20 -5.97
C GLY A 146 -0.77 -12.90 -6.14
N ILE A 147 -1.47 -12.38 -5.13
CA ILE A 147 -2.92 -12.06 -5.24
C ILE A 147 -3.20 -11.02 -6.34
N LEU A 148 -2.19 -10.19 -6.66
CA LEU A 148 -2.19 -9.28 -7.79
C LEU A 148 -0.87 -9.41 -8.54
N ILE A 149 -0.96 -9.60 -9.87
CA ILE A 149 0.18 -9.73 -10.78
C ILE A 149 0.02 -8.67 -11.87
N GLU A 150 0.41 -7.44 -11.54
CA GLU A 150 0.38 -6.28 -12.45
C GLU A 150 1.73 -5.56 -12.39
N LEU A 151 2.16 -5.04 -13.53
CA LEU A 151 3.40 -4.29 -13.74
C LEU A 151 3.17 -2.78 -13.56
#